data_AF-A0AAN9HMN6-F1
#
_entry.id   AF-A0AAN9HMN6-F1
#
_cell.length_a   1.000
_cell.length_b   1.000
_cell.length_c   1.000
_cell.angle_alpha   90.00
_cell.angle_beta   90.00
_cell.angle_gamma   90.00
#
_symmetry.space_group_name_H-M   'P 1'
#
loop_
_entity.id
_entity.type
_entity.pdbx_description
1 polymer ?
#
loop_
_entity_poly.entity_id
_entity_poly.type
_entity_poly.pdbx_seq_one_letter_code
_entity_poly.pdbx_strand_id
1 'polypeptide(L)'
;MRERAKDSTSQGQAPGDETLRSLIRMLSMNCSSSGAHQLSLERECSLESKDQLRKEKSKTYIAVPAEILGIILPLLLGVAFLVLAERKVMAFVQRRKGPDVVGSFGLLQPLADGFKLILKEPISPSSANFSLFRMAPVATFMLSLVARAVVPFDYGMVLSDSNIGLLYLFAISSLGVYGIITAGWSSN
;
A
#
# COMPACT_ATOMS: atom_id res chain seq x y z
N MET A 1 -17.79 -32.50 35.59
CA MET A 1 -18.37 -31.14 35.78
C MET A 1 -17.27 -30.14 35.41
N ARG A 2 -17.07 -29.84 34.11
CA ARG A 2 -17.57 -28.67 33.36
C ARG A 2 -17.52 -27.35 34.15
N GLU A 3 -16.48 -26.56 33.89
CA GLU A 3 -16.49 -25.08 33.89
C GLU A 3 -15.21 -24.63 33.14
N ARG A 4 -15.31 -24.37 31.83
CA ARG A 4 -15.62 -23.09 31.17
C ARG A 4 -14.46 -22.09 31.30
N ALA A 5 -13.65 -22.09 30.24
CA ALA A 5 -12.51 -21.24 30.00
C ALA A 5 -12.87 -19.75 30.04
N LYS A 6 -11.93 -18.95 30.55
CA LYS A 6 -11.93 -17.51 30.43
C LYS A 6 -11.66 -17.12 28.98
N ASP A 7 -12.63 -16.40 28.46
CA ASP A 7 -12.66 -15.70 27.18
C ASP A 7 -11.98 -14.33 27.35
N SER A 8 -10.98 -14.04 26.53
CA SER A 8 -10.41 -12.69 26.42
C SER A 8 -9.62 -12.52 25.13
N THR A 9 -10.22 -12.76 23.96
CA THR A 9 -9.74 -12.16 22.69
C THR A 9 -10.85 -12.19 21.64
N SER A 10 -11.89 -11.36 21.79
CA SER A 10 -12.77 -11.03 20.68
C SER A 10 -13.44 -9.67 20.86
N GLN A 11 -12.74 -8.61 20.46
CA GLN A 11 -13.38 -7.39 19.96
C GLN A 11 -12.66 -7.02 18.66
N GLY A 12 -13.33 -7.27 17.52
CA GLY A 12 -12.82 -6.85 16.21
C GLY A 12 -13.24 -7.68 14.99
N GLN A 13 -13.99 -8.77 15.12
CA GLN A 13 -14.37 -9.60 13.97
C GLN A 13 -15.87 -9.51 13.67
N ALA A 14 -16.20 -9.17 12.42
CA ALA A 14 -17.56 -8.89 11.94
C ALA A 14 -18.61 -9.93 12.38
N PRO A 15 -19.81 -9.51 12.84
CA PRO A 15 -20.82 -10.35 13.50
C PRO A 15 -21.67 -11.20 12.53
N GLY A 16 -21.05 -11.73 11.46
CA GLY A 16 -21.76 -12.46 10.39
C GLY A 16 -21.34 -13.92 10.16
N ASP A 17 -20.12 -14.33 10.53
CA ASP A 17 -19.61 -15.69 10.23
C ASP A 17 -20.01 -16.72 11.30
N GLU A 18 -19.91 -16.40 12.60
CA GLU A 18 -20.25 -17.36 13.67
C GLU A 18 -21.74 -17.73 13.71
N THR A 19 -22.63 -16.76 13.45
CA THR A 19 -24.07 -16.99 13.34
C THR A 19 -24.39 -17.92 12.19
N LEU A 20 -23.72 -17.75 11.05
CA LEU A 20 -23.86 -18.61 9.86
C LEU A 20 -23.36 -20.03 10.15
N ARG A 21 -22.21 -20.19 10.81
CA ARG A 21 -21.69 -21.51 11.23
C ARG A 21 -22.56 -22.19 12.28
N SER A 22 -23.24 -21.43 13.14
CA SER A 22 -24.19 -21.99 14.12
C SER A 22 -25.49 -22.44 13.44
N LEU A 23 -25.98 -21.67 12.46
CA LEU A 23 -27.18 -21.99 11.67
C LEU A 23 -26.95 -23.20 10.76
N ILE A 24 -25.79 -23.28 10.11
CA ILE A 24 -25.40 -24.44 9.29
C ILE A 24 -25.30 -25.70 10.16
N ARG A 25 -24.75 -25.61 11.39
CA ARG A 25 -24.74 -26.75 12.34
C ARG A 25 -26.14 -27.15 12.81
N MET A 26 -27.03 -26.19 13.07
CA MET A 26 -28.43 -26.48 13.45
C MET A 26 -29.23 -27.10 12.30
N LEU A 27 -29.04 -26.64 11.07
CA LEU A 27 -29.68 -27.20 9.87
C LEU A 27 -29.16 -28.61 9.56
N SER A 28 -27.87 -28.88 9.80
CA SER A 28 -27.26 -30.21 9.64
C SER A 28 -27.85 -31.26 10.59
N MET A 29 -28.23 -30.89 11.82
CA MET A 29 -28.80 -31.83 12.80
C MET A 29 -30.25 -32.25 12.51
N ASN A 30 -31.01 -31.49 11.71
CA ASN A 30 -32.42 -31.79 11.40
C ASN A 30 -32.62 -32.55 10.07
N CYS A 31 -31.55 -32.84 9.33
CA CYS A 31 -31.61 -33.34 7.96
C CYS A 31 -31.22 -34.83 7.86
N SER A 32 -31.98 -35.71 8.52
CA SER A 32 -31.74 -37.17 8.52
C SER A 32 -32.84 -38.01 7.84
N SER A 33 -33.73 -37.42 7.01
CA SER A 33 -34.91 -38.16 6.51
C SER A 33 -35.27 -38.04 5.01
N SER A 34 -34.47 -37.43 4.12
CA SER A 34 -34.85 -37.42 2.69
C SER A 34 -33.67 -37.25 1.72
N GLY A 35 -33.17 -38.38 1.20
CA GLY A 35 -31.93 -38.46 0.43
C GLY A 35 -31.91 -37.73 -0.92
N ALA A 36 -33.07 -37.39 -1.52
CA ALA A 36 -33.13 -36.62 -2.76
C ALA A 36 -33.11 -35.09 -2.52
N HIS A 37 -33.68 -34.62 -1.41
CA HIS A 37 -33.65 -33.22 -0.99
C HIS A 37 -32.29 -32.79 -0.44
N GLN A 38 -31.51 -33.76 0.05
CA GLN A 38 -30.21 -33.57 0.68
C GLN A 38 -29.12 -33.15 -0.32
N LEU A 39 -29.18 -33.67 -1.56
CA LEU A 39 -28.26 -33.32 -2.64
C LEU A 39 -28.46 -31.90 -3.19
N SER A 40 -29.70 -31.39 -3.17
CA SER A 40 -30.01 -30.02 -3.59
C SER A 40 -29.60 -29.00 -2.52
N LEU A 41 -29.85 -29.29 -1.24
CA LEU A 41 -29.44 -28.43 -0.12
C LEU A 41 -27.92 -28.33 0.06
N GLU A 42 -27.18 -29.45 -0.09
CA GLU A 42 -25.70 -29.44 -0.11
C GLU A 42 -25.14 -28.58 -1.26
N ARG A 43 -25.77 -28.62 -2.44
CA ARG A 43 -25.39 -27.78 -3.58
C ARG A 43 -25.68 -26.29 -3.34
N GLU A 44 -26.82 -25.96 -2.75
CA GLU A 44 -27.16 -24.57 -2.41
C GLU A 44 -26.21 -24.00 -1.34
N CYS A 45 -25.92 -24.77 -0.28
CA CYS A 45 -24.98 -24.37 0.77
C CYS A 45 -23.53 -24.23 0.26
N SER A 46 -23.10 -25.07 -0.68
CA SER A 46 -21.76 -24.97 -1.31
C SER A 46 -21.64 -23.79 -2.27
N LEU A 47 -22.73 -23.44 -2.97
CA LEU A 47 -22.79 -22.24 -3.83
C LEU A 47 -22.77 -20.96 -3.01
N GLU A 48 -23.53 -20.89 -1.91
CA GLU A 48 -23.54 -19.71 -1.02
C GLU A 48 -22.16 -19.46 -0.38
N SER A 49 -21.47 -20.52 0.04
CA SER A 49 -20.10 -20.44 0.56
C SER A 49 -19.09 -19.95 -0.48
N LYS A 50 -19.20 -20.42 -1.73
CA LYS A 50 -18.34 -19.98 -2.84
C LYS A 50 -18.63 -18.53 -3.24
N ASP A 51 -19.87 -18.08 -3.18
CA ASP A 51 -20.25 -16.70 -3.49
C ASP A 51 -19.85 -15.73 -2.37
N GLN A 52 -19.89 -16.14 -1.10
CA GLN A 52 -19.30 -15.39 0.01
C GLN A 52 -17.78 -15.28 -0.13
N LEU A 53 -17.08 -16.37 -0.42
CA LEU A 53 -15.62 -16.36 -0.65
C LEU A 53 -15.24 -15.53 -1.89
N ARG A 54 -16.06 -15.56 -2.95
CA ARG A 54 -15.86 -14.75 -4.16
C ARG A 54 -16.09 -13.26 -3.88
N LYS A 55 -17.12 -12.91 -3.11
CA LYS A 55 -17.36 -11.52 -2.66
C LYS A 55 -16.24 -11.01 -1.75
N GLU A 56 -15.74 -11.85 -0.86
CA GLU A 56 -14.66 -11.47 0.06
C GLU A 56 -13.34 -11.25 -0.71
N LYS A 57 -12.94 -12.21 -1.57
CA LYS A 57 -11.77 -12.05 -2.44
C LYS A 57 -11.88 -10.85 -3.39
N SER A 58 -13.07 -10.58 -3.92
CA SER A 58 -13.31 -9.42 -4.79
C SER A 58 -13.15 -8.09 -4.05
N LYS A 59 -13.59 -8.02 -2.78
CA LYS A 59 -13.33 -6.85 -1.93
C LYS A 59 -11.84 -6.68 -1.68
N THR A 60 -11.12 -7.74 -1.33
CA THR A 60 -9.67 -7.67 -1.09
C THR A 60 -8.89 -7.26 -2.34
N TYR A 61 -9.27 -7.77 -3.52
CA TYR A 61 -8.59 -7.44 -4.78
C TYR A 61 -8.72 -5.96 -5.17
N ILE A 62 -9.80 -5.29 -4.79
CA ILE A 62 -10.01 -3.87 -5.08
C ILE A 62 -9.52 -2.98 -3.92
N ALA A 63 -9.68 -3.44 -2.68
CA ALA A 63 -9.27 -2.71 -1.48
C ALA A 63 -7.75 -2.55 -1.41
N VAL A 64 -6.98 -3.61 -1.65
CA VAL A 64 -5.51 -3.55 -1.53
C VAL A 64 -4.89 -2.53 -2.51
N PRO A 65 -5.22 -2.54 -3.83
CA PRO A 65 -4.75 -1.49 -4.73
C PRO A 65 -5.23 -0.08 -4.36
N ALA A 66 -6.45 0.06 -3.83
CA ALA A 66 -6.97 1.35 -3.41
C ALA A 66 -6.20 1.91 -2.20
N GLU A 67 -5.85 1.06 -1.23
CA GLU A 67 -5.02 1.43 -0.09
C GLU A 67 -3.59 1.79 -0.52
N ILE A 68 -2.99 1.01 -1.42
CA ILE A 68 -1.67 1.32 -2.00
C ILE A 68 -1.71 2.69 -2.67
N LEU A 69 -2.73 2.95 -3.49
CA LEU A 69 -2.89 4.25 -4.17
C LEU A 69 -3.12 5.38 -3.15
N GLY A 70 -3.89 5.11 -2.10
CA GLY A 70 -4.13 5.99 -0.96
C GLY A 70 -2.87 6.34 -0.17
N ILE A 71 -1.82 5.52 -0.20
CA ILE A 71 -0.51 5.83 0.40
C ILE A 71 0.41 6.55 -0.59
N ILE A 72 0.45 6.13 -1.85
CA ILE A 72 1.38 6.67 -2.86
C ILE A 72 1.04 8.12 -3.22
N LEU A 73 -0.23 8.46 -3.43
CA LEU A 73 -0.64 9.82 -3.81
C LEU A 73 -0.24 10.89 -2.76
N PRO A 74 -0.59 10.75 -1.47
CA PRO A 74 -0.18 11.73 -0.47
C PRO A 74 1.33 11.71 -0.24
N LEU A 75 2.01 10.58 -0.43
CA LEU A 75 3.48 10.54 -0.39
C LEU A 75 4.10 11.42 -1.49
N LEU A 76 3.63 11.30 -2.73
CA LEU A 76 4.10 12.11 -3.86
C LEU A 76 3.81 13.61 -3.66
N LEU A 77 2.60 13.95 -3.20
CA LEU A 77 2.25 15.33 -2.86
C LEU A 77 3.10 15.86 -1.70
N GLY A 78 3.31 15.03 -0.67
CA GLY A 78 4.14 15.35 0.48
C GLY A 78 5.57 15.68 0.09
N VAL A 79 6.19 14.85 -0.76
CA VAL A 79 7.55 15.11 -1.28
C VAL A 79 7.59 16.40 -2.11
N ALA A 80 6.60 16.65 -2.97
CA ALA A 80 6.55 17.87 -3.78
C ALA A 80 6.48 19.16 -2.91
N PHE A 81 5.64 19.16 -1.86
CA PHE A 81 5.56 20.27 -0.92
C PHE A 81 6.76 20.34 0.03
N LEU A 82 7.37 19.21 0.38
CA LEU A 82 8.57 19.17 1.20
C LEU A 82 9.72 19.93 0.52
N VAL A 83 9.94 19.77 -0.78
CA VAL A 83 10.97 20.52 -1.52
C VAL A 83 10.69 22.03 -1.56
N LEU A 84 9.42 22.44 -1.60
CA LEU A 84 9.05 23.86 -1.47
C LEU A 84 9.34 24.37 -0.04
N ALA A 85 8.96 23.58 0.97
CA ALA A 85 9.19 23.92 2.37
C ALA A 85 10.68 24.03 2.67
N GLU A 86 11.51 23.10 2.20
CA GLU A 86 12.96 23.14 2.30
C GLU A 86 13.52 24.45 1.72
N ARG A 87 13.15 24.79 0.47
CA ARG A 87 13.56 26.06 -0.17
C ARG A 87 13.16 27.29 0.64
N LYS A 88 11.96 27.28 1.24
CA LYS A 88 11.50 28.38 2.10
C LYS A 88 12.28 28.46 3.41
N VAL A 89 12.46 27.34 4.11
CA VAL A 89 13.20 27.28 5.38
C VAL A 89 14.64 27.73 5.18
N MET A 90 15.33 27.26 4.13
CA MET A 90 16.69 27.70 3.83
C MET A 90 16.78 29.21 3.53
N ALA A 91 15.78 29.76 2.84
CA ALA A 91 15.71 31.19 2.60
C ALA A 91 15.51 31.98 3.90
N PHE A 92 14.60 31.52 4.78
CA PHE A 92 14.36 32.15 6.08
C PHE A 92 15.61 32.15 6.97
N VAL A 93 16.34 31.04 7.02
CA VAL A 93 17.64 30.95 7.73
C VAL A 93 18.63 31.98 7.20
N GLN A 94 18.66 32.16 5.88
CA GLN A 94 19.53 33.13 5.19
C GLN A 94 18.99 34.56 5.22
N ARG A 95 17.91 34.85 5.97
CA ARG A 95 17.21 36.15 6.03
C ARG A 95 16.81 36.70 4.65
N ARG A 96 16.51 35.83 3.68
CA ARG A 96 15.92 36.18 2.38
C ARG A 96 14.56 35.51 2.21
N LYS A 97 13.71 36.08 1.36
CA LYS A 97 12.42 35.44 1.05
C LYS A 97 12.63 34.24 0.13
N GLY A 98 11.96 33.13 0.45
CA GLY A 98 11.91 31.95 -0.42
C GLY A 98 10.99 32.17 -1.63
N PRO A 99 10.67 31.11 -2.39
CA PRO A 99 9.76 31.21 -3.53
C PRO A 99 8.39 31.78 -3.12
N ASP A 100 8.01 32.94 -3.68
CA ASP A 100 6.80 33.70 -3.32
C ASP A 100 6.04 34.25 -4.54
N VAL A 101 6.50 33.97 -5.77
CA VAL A 101 5.96 34.58 -7.00
C VAL A 101 4.85 33.74 -7.65
N VAL A 102 4.99 32.42 -7.65
CA VAL A 102 4.01 31.50 -8.27
C VAL A 102 2.93 31.08 -7.27
N GLY A 103 1.86 31.87 -7.21
CA GLY A 103 0.73 31.70 -6.29
C GLY A 103 0.92 32.43 -4.95
N SER A 104 -0.15 32.54 -4.15
CA SER A 104 -0.24 33.43 -2.97
C SER A 104 0.82 33.22 -1.87
N PHE A 105 1.51 32.08 -1.87
CA PHE A 105 2.70 31.81 -1.03
C PHE A 105 3.66 30.85 -1.75
N GLY A 106 3.76 30.88 -3.08
CA GLY A 106 4.58 29.90 -3.80
C GLY A 106 4.03 28.46 -3.79
N LEU A 107 2.78 28.23 -3.34
CA LEU A 107 2.17 26.89 -3.29
C LEU A 107 2.07 26.21 -4.66
N LEU A 108 2.01 26.99 -5.74
CA LEU A 108 1.96 26.46 -7.11
C LEU A 108 3.36 26.17 -7.67
N GLN A 109 4.44 26.47 -6.93
CA GLN A 109 5.82 26.22 -7.38
C GLN A 109 6.09 24.73 -7.68
N PRO A 110 5.69 23.74 -6.86
CA PRO A 110 5.97 22.34 -7.17
C PRO A 110 5.26 21.88 -8.45
N LEU A 111 4.06 22.42 -8.71
CA LEU A 111 3.32 22.15 -9.94
C LEU A 111 4.03 22.75 -11.17
N ALA A 112 4.50 24.00 -11.06
CA ALA A 112 5.26 24.66 -12.11
C ALA A 112 6.60 23.96 -12.40
N ASP A 113 7.30 23.50 -11.36
CA ASP A 113 8.55 22.74 -11.50
C ASP A 113 8.31 21.39 -12.18
N GLY A 114 7.23 20.68 -11.82
CA GLY A 114 6.83 19.45 -12.49
C GLY A 114 6.50 19.65 -13.98
N PHE A 115 5.69 20.67 -14.30
CA PHE A 115 5.33 20.98 -15.68
C PHE A 115 6.55 21.37 -16.52
N LYS A 116 7.47 22.14 -15.91
CA LYS A 116 8.76 22.49 -16.53
C LYS A 116 9.60 21.27 -16.85
N LEU A 117 9.66 20.27 -15.96
CA LEU A 117 10.42 19.04 -16.18
C LEU A 117 9.81 18.16 -17.29
N ILE A 118 8.48 18.14 -17.43
CA ILE A 118 7.79 17.39 -18.50
C ILE A 118 8.03 18.03 -19.87
N LEU A 119 8.01 19.35 -19.95
CA LEU A 119 8.26 20.09 -21.20
C LEU A 119 9.74 20.14 -21.58
N LYS A 120 10.64 19.76 -20.67
CA LYS A 120 12.08 19.78 -20.93
C LYS A 120 12.44 18.70 -21.94
N GLU A 121 13.13 19.10 -23.00
CA GLU A 121 13.66 18.17 -24.01
C GLU A 121 14.48 17.04 -23.34
N PRO A 122 14.10 15.76 -23.57
CA PRO A 122 14.82 14.63 -23.00
C PRO A 122 16.13 14.42 -23.75
N ILE A 123 17.24 14.78 -23.11
CA ILE A 123 18.58 14.44 -23.61
C ILE A 123 19.00 13.08 -23.07
N SER A 124 19.31 12.14 -23.96
CA SER A 124 19.90 10.86 -23.58
C SER A 124 21.39 10.87 -23.93
N PRO A 125 22.30 10.53 -23.01
CA PRO A 125 23.71 10.38 -23.32
C PRO A 125 23.93 9.27 -24.36
N SER A 126 24.85 9.50 -25.31
CA SER A 126 25.15 8.56 -26.41
C SER A 126 26.07 7.42 -26.00
N SER A 127 26.86 7.57 -24.93
CA SER A 127 27.77 6.55 -24.41
C SER A 127 27.11 5.60 -23.41
N ALA A 128 25.95 5.94 -22.87
CA ALA A 128 25.32 5.19 -21.79
C ALA A 128 24.53 3.96 -22.28
N ASN A 129 24.50 2.94 -21.43
CA ASN A 129 23.65 1.77 -21.63
C ASN A 129 22.17 2.15 -21.42
N PHE A 130 21.41 2.28 -22.53
CA PHE A 130 20.01 2.75 -22.52
C PHE A 130 19.08 1.98 -21.57
N SER A 131 19.24 0.65 -21.47
CA SER A 131 18.40 -0.20 -20.62
C SER A 131 18.68 0.04 -19.14
N LEU A 132 19.97 0.04 -18.73
CA LEU A 132 20.37 0.21 -17.34
C LEU A 132 20.11 1.65 -16.85
N PHE A 133 20.40 2.65 -17.69
CA PHE A 133 20.22 4.06 -17.33
C PHE A 133 18.76 4.42 -17.05
N ARG A 134 17.80 3.80 -17.77
CA ARG A 134 16.36 4.02 -17.53
C ARG A 134 15.83 3.19 -16.36
N MET A 135 16.31 1.96 -16.18
CA MET A 135 15.83 1.07 -15.13
C MET A 135 16.36 1.44 -13.74
N ALA A 136 17.56 2.04 -13.64
CA ALA A 136 18.15 2.34 -12.34
C ALA A 136 17.33 3.35 -11.51
N PRO A 137 16.85 4.49 -12.07
CA PRO A 137 15.95 5.39 -11.34
C PRO A 137 14.63 4.71 -10.94
N VAL A 138 14.07 3.87 -11.81
CA VAL A 138 12.83 3.12 -11.53
C VAL A 138 13.05 2.17 -10.35
N ALA A 139 14.16 1.45 -10.32
CA ALA A 139 14.50 0.56 -9.20
C ALA A 139 14.59 1.33 -7.88
N THR A 140 15.36 2.43 -7.83
CA THR A 140 15.48 3.23 -6.59
C THR A 140 14.15 3.79 -6.12
N PHE A 141 13.29 4.22 -7.05
CA PHE A 141 11.97 4.73 -6.72
C PHE A 141 11.05 3.62 -6.18
N MET A 142 11.06 2.43 -6.80
CA MET A 142 10.30 1.27 -6.33
C MET A 142 10.74 0.84 -4.93
N LEU A 143 12.04 0.80 -4.63
CA LEU A 143 12.53 0.47 -3.29
C LEU A 143 12.03 1.45 -2.22
N SER A 144 11.99 2.75 -2.54
CA SER A 144 11.48 3.78 -1.63
C SER A 144 9.98 3.60 -1.34
N LEU A 145 9.18 3.27 -2.36
CA LEU A 145 7.75 2.99 -2.19
C LEU A 145 7.50 1.74 -1.35
N VAL A 146 8.27 0.67 -1.60
CA VAL A 146 8.19 -0.61 -0.89
C VAL A 146 8.56 -0.42 0.59
N ALA A 147 9.56 0.40 0.91
CA ALA A 147 9.90 0.74 2.30
C ALA A 147 8.73 1.37 3.07
N ARG A 148 7.84 2.11 2.39
CA ARG A 148 6.72 2.79 3.04
C ARG A 148 5.60 1.85 3.50
N ALA A 149 5.56 0.61 3.01
CA ALA A 149 4.51 -0.35 3.30
C ALA A 149 4.44 -0.82 4.77
N VAL A 150 5.58 -0.79 5.48
CA VAL A 150 5.70 -1.32 6.85
C VAL A 150 5.51 -0.27 7.93
N VAL A 151 5.57 1.02 7.60
CA VAL A 151 5.52 2.09 8.61
C VAL A 151 4.06 2.35 9.03
N PRO A 152 3.69 2.08 10.30
CA PRO A 152 2.34 2.30 10.80
C PRO A 152 2.03 3.80 10.90
N PHE A 153 0.81 4.19 10.54
CA PHE A 153 0.32 5.57 10.73
C PHE A 153 -0.46 5.76 12.03
N ASP A 154 -1.20 4.73 12.43
CA ASP A 154 -2.02 4.67 13.64
C ASP A 154 -2.27 3.19 14.02
N TYR A 155 -2.92 2.94 15.16
CA TYR A 155 -3.27 1.60 15.60
C TYR A 155 -4.13 0.86 14.57
N GLY A 156 -3.60 -0.23 14.02
CA GLY A 156 -4.27 -1.03 12.99
C GLY A 156 -4.24 -0.44 11.57
N MET A 157 -3.66 0.76 11.37
CA MET A 157 -3.46 1.34 10.04
C MET A 157 -2.08 0.98 9.49
N VAL A 158 -1.94 -0.28 9.08
CA VAL A 158 -0.72 -0.85 8.48
C VAL A 158 -1.07 -1.66 7.24
N LEU A 159 -0.31 -1.48 6.16
CA LEU A 159 -0.53 -2.19 4.89
C LEU A 159 -0.10 -3.66 4.98
N SER A 160 0.98 -3.93 5.71
CA SER A 160 1.43 -5.27 6.05
C SER A 160 2.05 -5.27 7.44
N ASP A 161 1.35 -5.86 8.40
CA ASP A 161 1.89 -6.09 9.73
C ASP A 161 2.83 -7.29 9.70
N SER A 162 4.12 -6.99 9.53
CA SER A 162 5.18 -8.00 9.55
C SER A 162 5.86 -7.98 10.92
N ASN A 163 5.86 -9.13 11.61
CA ASN A 163 6.60 -9.33 12.87
C ASN A 163 8.09 -8.95 12.77
N ILE A 164 8.65 -8.94 11.57
CA ILE A 164 10.06 -8.66 11.28
C ILE A 164 10.23 -7.33 10.51
N GLY A 165 9.39 -6.33 10.79
CA GLY A 165 9.38 -5.04 10.07
C GLY A 165 10.72 -4.29 10.10
N LEU A 166 11.49 -4.37 11.19
CA LEU A 166 12.78 -3.68 11.28
C LEU A 166 13.85 -4.29 10.37
N LEU A 167 13.95 -5.62 10.28
CA LEU A 167 14.91 -6.28 9.37
C LEU A 167 14.53 -6.02 7.92
N TYR A 168 13.23 -5.90 7.62
CA TYR A 168 12.75 -5.53 6.29
C TYR A 168 13.24 -4.14 5.86
N LEU A 169 13.10 -3.14 6.74
CA LEU A 169 13.60 -1.79 6.46
C LEU A 169 15.12 -1.76 6.29
N PHE A 170 15.85 -2.55 7.10
CA PHE A 170 17.31 -2.68 6.98
C PHE A 170 17.72 -3.32 5.64
N ALA A 171 17.04 -4.38 5.22
CA ALA A 171 17.30 -5.05 3.94
C ALA A 171 17.04 -4.12 2.74
N ILE A 172 15.94 -3.36 2.78
CA ILE A 172 15.63 -2.39 1.71
C ILE A 172 16.63 -1.25 1.67
N SER A 173 17.08 -0.75 2.83
CA SER A 173 18.12 0.27 2.89
C SER A 173 19.42 -0.20 2.23
N SER A 174 19.84 -1.45 2.50
CA SER A 174 21.00 -2.04 1.83
C SER A 174 20.79 -2.19 0.32
N LEU A 175 19.59 -2.60 -0.12
CA LEU A 175 19.25 -2.67 -1.55
C LEU A 175 19.24 -1.30 -2.22
N GLY A 176 18.90 -0.23 -1.48
CA GLY A 176 18.92 1.15 -1.95
C GLY A 176 20.31 1.59 -2.43
N VAL A 177 21.36 1.18 -1.72
CA VAL A 177 22.76 1.47 -2.10
C VAL A 177 23.11 0.86 -3.46
N TYR A 178 22.66 -0.37 -3.72
CA TYR A 178 22.87 -1.02 -5.03
C TYR A 178 22.18 -0.26 -6.17
N GLY A 179 20.98 0.30 -5.93
CA GLY A 179 20.29 1.13 -6.90
C GLY A 179 21.09 2.38 -7.27
N ILE A 180 21.68 3.05 -6.27
CA ILE A 180 22.51 4.25 -6.48
C ILE A 180 23.81 3.92 -7.23
N ILE A 181 24.52 2.85 -6.84
CA ILE A 181 25.77 2.45 -7.50
C ILE A 181 25.52 2.08 -8.97
N THR A 182 24.45 1.33 -9.24
CA THR A 182 24.09 0.92 -10.60
C THR A 182 23.71 2.13 -11.46
N ALA A 183 22.97 3.09 -10.90
CA ALA A 183 22.64 4.33 -11.59
C ALA A 183 23.90 5.11 -12.01
N GLY A 184 24.88 5.24 -11.10
CA GLY A 184 26.14 5.93 -11.36
C GLY A 184 27.04 5.22 -12.37
N TRP A 185 27.11 3.88 -12.34
CA TRP A 185 27.89 3.12 -13.32
C TRP A 185 27.25 3.14 -14.71
N SER A 186 25.91 3.18 -14.79
CA SER A 186 25.19 3.14 -16.07
C SER A 186 25.31 4.40 -16.94
N SER A 187 25.80 5.52 -16.38
CA SER A 187 25.86 6.80 -17.09
C SER A 187 27.05 6.97 -18.02
N ASN A 188 27.98 6.00 -18.04
CA ASN A 188 29.17 5.98 -18.89
C ASN A 188 29.19 4.74 -19.77
#